data_AF-A0A844T2P0-F1
#
_entry.id   AF-A0A844T2P0-F1
#
_cell.length_a   1.000
_cell.length_b   1.000
_cell.length_c   1.000
_cell.angle_alpha   90.00
_cell.angle_beta   90.00
_cell.angle_gamma   90.00
#
_symmetry.space_group_name_H-M   'P 1'
#
loop_
_entity.id
_entity.type
_entity.pdbx_description
1 polymer ?
#
loop_
_entity_poly.entity_id
_entity_poly.type
_entity_poly.pdbx_seq_one_letter_code
_entity_poly.pdbx_strand_id
1 'polypeptide(L)'
;MTLIAGAVAVITLYLLLQMFRAANPAVLARAIRFGGGVVALAVAAFTGLRGELAVAIPLGIFGAGLLGWTPLANSGFGNIGGLFGGGATRPSGQASRVRSQFLDMQLDHDSGQLKGRIVAGPHAGRDLDGFDLAGLLAMVPEFDAESVALLESYLDRRFPAWRQNAQGDAAGRQRRAAPSGKMTAEEAYQILGLQPGAGRDDISRAHKSLMKKLHPDQGGSTYLAARVNEAKDTLLRTHNG
;
A
#
# COMPACT_ATOMS: atom_id res chain seq x y z
N MET A 1 -38.60 -19.60 -47.59
CA MET A 1 -38.62 -19.66 -46.12
C MET A 1 -37.23 -19.86 -45.50
N THR A 2 -36.38 -20.75 -46.03
CA THR A 2 -35.04 -21.04 -45.48
C THR A 2 -34.04 -19.88 -45.62
N LEU A 3 -34.08 -19.12 -46.71
CA LEU A 3 -33.22 -17.93 -46.93
C LEU A 3 -33.54 -16.78 -45.96
N ILE A 4 -34.83 -16.58 -45.65
CA ILE A 4 -35.27 -15.55 -44.69
C ILE A 4 -34.85 -15.96 -43.28
N ALA A 5 -35.01 -17.24 -42.92
CA ALA A 5 -34.53 -17.77 -41.64
C ALA A 5 -33.00 -17.65 -41.50
N GLY A 6 -32.25 -17.91 -42.57
CA GLY A 6 -30.80 -17.73 -42.60
C GLY A 6 -30.37 -16.26 -42.45
N ALA A 7 -31.03 -15.34 -43.15
CA ALA A 7 -30.74 -13.91 -43.05
C ALA A 7 -31.05 -13.36 -41.64
N VAL A 8 -32.17 -13.77 -41.05
CA VAL A 8 -32.53 -13.42 -39.66
C VAL A 8 -31.50 -13.99 -38.69
N ALA A 9 -31.06 -15.24 -38.86
CA ALA A 9 -30.05 -15.84 -37.99
C ALA A 9 -28.71 -15.08 -38.05
N VAL A 10 -28.26 -14.70 -39.24
CA VAL A 10 -27.00 -13.95 -39.43
C VAL A 10 -27.11 -12.54 -38.85
N ILE A 11 -28.23 -11.84 -39.06
CA ILE A 11 -28.46 -10.51 -38.48
C ILE A 11 -28.51 -10.59 -36.96
N THR A 12 -29.19 -11.60 -36.41
CA THR A 12 -29.27 -11.81 -34.96
C THR A 12 -27.89 -12.10 -34.37
N LEU A 13 -27.10 -12.95 -35.02
CA LEU A 13 -25.72 -13.26 -34.62
C LEU A 13 -24.82 -12.03 -34.71
N TYR A 14 -24.95 -11.23 -35.77
CA TYR A 14 -24.19 -10.00 -35.96
C TYR A 14 -24.52 -8.96 -34.86
N LEU A 15 -25.80 -8.76 -34.56
CA LEU A 15 -26.24 -7.87 -33.49
C LEU A 15 -25.76 -8.34 -32.11
N LEU A 16 -25.78 -9.66 -31.85
CA LEU A 16 -25.21 -10.25 -30.64
C LEU A 16 -23.71 -9.98 -30.56
N LEU A 17 -22.95 -10.23 -31.63
CA LEU A 17 -21.49 -9.98 -31.67
C LEU A 17 -21.16 -8.49 -31.50
N GLN A 18 -21.98 -7.59 -32.03
CA GLN A 18 -21.82 -6.15 -31.88
C GLN A 18 -22.10 -5.70 -30.44
N MET A 19 -23.12 -6.27 -29.78
CA MET A 19 -23.32 -6.12 -28.34
C MET A 19 -22.12 -6.63 -27.53
N PHE A 20 -21.53 -7.76 -27.91
CA PHE A 20 -20.34 -8.32 -27.24
C PHE A 20 -19.11 -7.40 -27.32
N ARG A 21 -18.96 -6.62 -28.39
CA ARG A 21 -17.86 -5.64 -28.53
C ARG A 21 -18.08 -4.34 -27.76
N ALA A 22 -19.34 -3.92 -27.58
CA ALA A 22 -19.70 -2.68 -26.90
C ALA A 22 -20.03 -2.86 -25.41
N ALA A 23 -20.33 -4.09 -24.97
CA ALA A 23 -20.66 -4.38 -23.59
C ALA A 23 -19.41 -4.52 -22.72
N ASN A 24 -19.45 -3.86 -21.56
CA ASN A 24 -18.46 -4.01 -20.51
C ASN A 24 -18.27 -5.52 -20.19
N PRO A 25 -17.04 -6.08 -20.30
CA PRO A 25 -16.81 -7.53 -20.12
C PRO A 25 -17.29 -8.06 -18.77
N ALA A 26 -17.39 -7.19 -17.76
CA ALA A 26 -17.97 -7.50 -16.46
C ALA A 26 -19.48 -7.82 -16.52
N VAL A 27 -20.26 -7.11 -17.35
CA VAL A 27 -21.71 -7.31 -17.49
C VAL A 27 -22.00 -8.60 -18.26
N LEU A 28 -21.20 -8.88 -19.30
CA LEU A 28 -21.31 -10.11 -20.07
C LEU A 28 -20.96 -11.35 -19.23
N ALA A 29 -19.87 -11.30 -18.46
CA ALA A 29 -19.52 -12.37 -17.53
C ALA A 29 -20.63 -12.61 -16.49
N ARG A 30 -21.29 -11.54 -16.02
CA ARG A 30 -22.41 -11.64 -15.09
C ARG A 30 -23.66 -12.25 -15.74
N ALA A 31 -23.97 -11.88 -16.98
CA ALA A 31 -25.09 -12.46 -17.73
C ALA A 31 -24.87 -13.95 -18.05
N ILE A 32 -23.65 -14.34 -18.44
CA ILE A 32 -23.29 -15.74 -18.70
C ILE A 32 -23.38 -16.56 -17.42
N ARG A 33 -22.89 -16.05 -16.29
CA ARG A 33 -23.00 -16.72 -14.98
C ARG A 33 -24.45 -16.89 -14.55
N PHE A 34 -25.25 -15.85 -14.70
CA PHE A 34 -26.67 -15.89 -14.35
C PHE A 34 -27.44 -16.88 -15.24
N GLY A 35 -27.26 -16.80 -16.56
CA GLY A 35 -27.87 -17.74 -17.50
C GLY A 35 -27.45 -19.19 -17.27
N GLY A 36 -26.14 -19.43 -17.08
CA GLY A 36 -25.59 -20.76 -16.81
C GLY A 36 -26.09 -21.35 -15.49
N GLY A 37 -26.19 -20.53 -14.43
CA GLY A 37 -26.72 -20.95 -13.14
C GLY A 37 -28.21 -21.33 -13.19
N VAL A 38 -29.04 -20.54 -13.89
CA VAL A 38 -30.47 -20.84 -14.08
C VAL A 38 -30.65 -22.14 -14.87
N VAL A 39 -29.88 -22.35 -15.94
CA VAL A 39 -29.93 -23.59 -16.73
C VAL A 39 -29.49 -24.79 -15.89
N ALA A 40 -28.39 -24.68 -15.14
CA ALA A 40 -27.92 -25.76 -14.28
C ALA A 40 -28.95 -26.16 -13.21
N LEU A 41 -29.64 -25.18 -12.61
CA LEU A 41 -30.73 -25.44 -11.65
C LEU A 41 -31.95 -26.11 -12.32
N ALA A 42 -32.33 -25.66 -13.51
CA ALA A 42 -33.44 -26.28 -14.25
C ALA A 42 -33.12 -27.75 -14.59
N VAL A 43 -31.89 -28.03 -15.01
CA VAL A 43 -31.44 -29.40 -15.28
C VAL A 43 -31.39 -30.22 -13.99
N ALA A 44 -30.91 -29.65 -12.87
CA ALA A 44 -30.85 -30.32 -11.58
C ALA A 44 -32.26 -30.65 -11.04
N ALA A 45 -33.21 -29.73 -11.18
CA ALA A 45 -34.60 -29.96 -10.79
C ALA A 45 -35.23 -31.07 -11.65
N PHE A 46 -34.98 -31.06 -12.97
CA PHE A 46 -35.49 -32.08 -13.88
C PHE A 46 -34.91 -33.48 -13.61
N THR A 47 -33.60 -33.59 -13.36
CA THR A 47 -32.96 -34.87 -13.03
C THR A 47 -33.34 -35.36 -11.63
N GLY A 48 -33.51 -34.45 -10.67
CA GLY A 48 -34.00 -34.76 -9.34
C GLY A 48 -35.41 -35.35 -9.34
N LEU A 49 -36.31 -34.78 -10.16
CA LEU A 49 -37.66 -35.31 -10.38
C LEU A 49 -37.68 -36.71 -11.01
N ARG A 50 -36.62 -37.10 -11.73
CA ARG A 50 -36.45 -38.44 -12.29
C ARG A 50 -35.87 -39.46 -11.30
N GLY A 51 -35.54 -39.04 -10.08
CA GLY A 51 -35.01 -39.91 -9.02
C GLY A 51 -33.48 -40.03 -9.00
N GLU A 52 -32.75 -39.36 -9.91
CA GLU A 52 -31.29 -39.38 -9.96
C GLU A 52 -30.67 -38.32 -9.04
N LEU A 53 -30.92 -38.46 -7.73
CA LEU A 53 -30.46 -37.52 -6.72
C LEU A 53 -28.92 -37.41 -6.67
N ALA A 54 -28.19 -38.46 -7.05
CA ALA A 54 -26.73 -38.47 -7.11
C ALA A 54 -26.17 -37.45 -8.12
N VAL A 55 -26.89 -37.16 -9.20
CA VAL A 55 -26.48 -36.18 -10.22
C VAL A 55 -27.14 -34.82 -9.97
N ALA A 56 -28.39 -34.83 -9.51
CA ALA A 56 -29.15 -33.62 -9.22
C ALA A 56 -28.54 -32.77 -8.10
N ILE A 57 -28.02 -33.39 -7.04
CA ILE A 57 -27.47 -32.66 -5.89
C ILE A 57 -26.20 -31.87 -6.26
N PRO A 58 -25.14 -32.47 -6.85
CA PRO A 58 -23.96 -31.72 -7.27
C PRO A 58 -24.28 -30.62 -8.30
N LEU A 59 -25.16 -30.92 -9.25
CA LEU A 59 -25.55 -29.98 -10.30
C LEU A 59 -26.36 -28.80 -9.74
N GLY A 60 -27.23 -29.07 -8.76
CA GLY A 60 -27.99 -28.06 -8.04
C GLY A 60 -27.08 -27.15 -7.21
N ILE A 61 -26.12 -27.71 -6.48
CA ILE A 61 -25.11 -26.94 -5.73
C ILE A 61 -24.29 -26.06 -6.68
N PHE A 62 -23.88 -26.60 -7.83
CA PHE A 62 -23.13 -25.86 -8.84
C PHE A 62 -23.96 -24.71 -9.43
N GLY A 63 -25.21 -24.97 -9.83
CA GLY A 63 -26.10 -23.96 -10.39
C GLY A 63 -26.45 -22.85 -9.37
N ALA A 64 -26.72 -23.22 -8.12
CA ALA A 64 -26.97 -22.27 -7.05
C ALA A 64 -25.71 -21.45 -6.71
N GLY A 65 -24.53 -22.08 -6.72
CA GLY A 65 -23.24 -21.42 -6.55
C GLY A 65 -22.92 -20.39 -7.65
N LEU A 66 -23.26 -20.67 -8.91
CA LEU A 66 -23.12 -19.70 -10.01
C LEU A 66 -24.02 -18.46 -9.85
N LEU A 67 -25.15 -18.61 -9.15
CA LEU A 67 -26.08 -17.53 -8.83
C LEU A 67 -25.76 -16.82 -7.52
N GLY A 68 -24.73 -17.26 -6.79
CA GLY A 68 -24.35 -16.72 -5.48
C GLY A 68 -25.25 -17.16 -4.33
N TRP A 69 -26.11 -18.16 -4.54
CA TRP A 69 -26.99 -18.73 -3.51
C TRP A 69 -26.46 -20.12 -3.13
N THR A 70 -25.66 -20.22 -2.08
CA THR A 70 -25.22 -21.53 -1.56
C THR A 70 -26.00 -21.85 -0.27
N PRO A 71 -27.01 -22.74 -0.31
CA PRO A 71 -27.79 -23.10 0.88
C PRO A 71 -26.96 -23.78 1.98
N LEU A 72 -25.76 -24.25 1.66
CA LEU A 72 -24.81 -24.85 2.60
C LEU A 72 -23.78 -23.86 3.18
N ALA A 73 -23.80 -22.58 2.80
CA ALA A 73 -22.87 -21.58 3.35
C ALA A 73 -23.13 -21.27 4.83
N ASN A 74 -24.37 -21.45 5.31
CA ASN A 74 -24.75 -21.26 6.71
C ASN A 74 -24.56 -22.51 7.59
N SER A 75 -24.14 -23.64 7.04
CA SER A 75 -24.12 -24.95 7.73
C SER A 75 -22.72 -25.45 8.14
N GLY A 76 -21.72 -24.56 8.20
CA GLY A 76 -20.40 -24.89 8.75
C GLY A 76 -19.37 -25.47 7.77
N PHE A 77 -19.72 -25.69 6.50
CA PHE A 77 -18.74 -25.96 5.44
C PHE A 77 -18.34 -24.64 4.76
N GLY A 78 -17.49 -23.88 5.45
CA GLY A 78 -16.88 -22.71 4.89
C GLY A 78 -16.17 -23.04 3.57
N ASN A 79 -16.60 -22.36 2.51
CA ASN A 79 -15.75 -22.02 1.37
C ASN A 79 -15.49 -23.06 0.26
N ILE A 80 -16.45 -23.94 -0.08
CA ILE A 80 -16.38 -24.71 -1.35
C ILE A 80 -16.79 -23.86 -2.57
N GLY A 81 -17.58 -22.80 -2.38
CA GLY A 81 -17.98 -21.87 -3.44
C GLY A 81 -16.83 -21.04 -4.05
N GLY A 82 -15.69 -20.95 -3.37
CA GLY A 82 -14.50 -20.24 -3.85
C GLY A 82 -13.64 -21.01 -4.86
N LEU A 83 -13.90 -22.31 -5.05
CA LEU A 83 -13.11 -23.17 -5.93
C LEU A 83 -13.57 -23.15 -7.40
N PHE A 84 -14.84 -22.82 -7.67
CA PHE A 84 -15.41 -22.81 -9.04
C PHE A 84 -16.09 -21.49 -9.42
N GLY A 85 -16.28 -20.56 -8.47
CA GLY A 85 -16.78 -19.21 -8.72
C GLY A 85 -15.64 -18.22 -8.80
N GLY A 86 -15.24 -17.81 -10.02
CA GLY A 86 -14.30 -16.73 -10.28
C GLY A 86 -14.82 -15.37 -9.79
N GLY A 87 -14.83 -15.20 -8.48
CA GLY A 87 -15.49 -14.12 -7.79
C GLY A 87 -15.41 -14.31 -6.29
N ALA A 88 -14.25 -14.75 -5.79
CA ALA A 88 -13.78 -14.09 -4.58
C ALA A 88 -13.74 -12.62 -4.95
N THR A 89 -14.75 -11.86 -4.51
CA THR A 89 -14.57 -10.44 -4.22
C THR A 89 -13.37 -10.43 -3.29
N ARG A 90 -12.17 -10.28 -3.87
CA ARG A 90 -11.07 -9.69 -3.13
C ARG A 90 -11.70 -8.44 -2.53
N PRO A 91 -11.63 -8.23 -1.22
CA PRO A 91 -12.07 -6.95 -0.68
C PRO A 91 -11.21 -5.87 -1.36
N SER A 92 -11.74 -5.30 -2.43
CA SER A 92 -11.25 -4.08 -3.06
C SER A 92 -11.45 -2.99 -2.02
N GLY A 93 -10.36 -2.38 -1.58
CA GLY A 93 -10.31 -1.53 -0.39
C GLY A 93 -9.62 -2.16 0.83
N GLN A 94 -8.75 -3.16 0.68
CA GLN A 94 -7.82 -3.52 1.77
C GLN A 94 -6.88 -2.33 2.00
N ALA A 95 -7.17 -1.52 3.01
CA ALA A 95 -6.18 -0.60 3.56
C ALA A 95 -5.32 -1.40 4.56
N SER A 96 -4.02 -1.51 4.32
CA SER A 96 -3.10 -2.08 5.31
C SER A 96 -2.80 -1.01 6.35
N ARG A 97 -3.27 -1.23 7.58
CA ARG A 97 -2.92 -0.40 8.74
C ARG A 97 -1.75 -1.01 9.49
N VAL A 98 -0.67 -0.25 9.65
CA VAL A 98 0.51 -0.61 10.44
C VAL A 98 0.68 0.43 11.52
N ARG A 99 0.66 -0.01 12.79
CA ARG A 99 0.74 0.87 13.96
C ARG A 99 1.97 0.52 14.78
N SER A 100 2.86 1.49 14.95
CA SER A 100 4.00 1.44 15.86
C SER A 100 3.69 2.24 17.14
N GLN A 101 4.67 2.36 18.04
CA GLN A 101 4.53 3.14 19.27
C GLN A 101 4.27 4.62 19.01
N PHE A 102 4.88 5.21 17.97
CA PHE A 102 4.77 6.63 17.68
C PHE A 102 3.92 6.96 16.45
N LEU A 103 3.70 6.01 15.53
CA LEU A 103 3.05 6.27 14.24
C LEU A 103 1.92 5.26 13.93
N ASP A 104 0.83 5.74 13.34
CA ASP A 104 -0.23 4.92 12.72
C ASP A 104 -0.24 5.24 11.23
N MET A 105 0.09 4.24 10.43
CA MET A 105 0.22 4.33 8.98
C MET A 105 -0.88 3.51 8.32
N GLN A 106 -1.56 4.10 7.34
CA GLN A 106 -2.55 3.43 6.50
C GLN A 106 -2.15 3.53 5.03
N LEU A 107 -1.90 2.37 4.43
CA LEU A 107 -1.67 2.24 3.01
C LEU A 107 -2.95 1.78 2.31
N ASP A 108 -3.51 2.65 1.48
CA ASP A 108 -4.53 2.25 0.51
C ASP A 108 -3.86 1.57 -0.69
N HIS A 109 -4.15 0.29 -0.92
CA HIS A 109 -3.56 -0.50 -2.01
C HIS A 109 -4.15 -0.16 -3.38
N ASP A 110 -5.33 0.45 -3.45
CA ASP A 110 -5.99 0.80 -4.71
C ASP A 110 -5.47 2.15 -5.24
N SER A 111 -5.27 3.13 -4.35
CA SER A 111 -4.73 4.45 -4.69
C SER A 111 -3.21 4.58 -4.50
N GLY A 112 -2.60 3.65 -3.77
CA GLY A 112 -1.20 3.74 -3.36
C GLY A 112 -0.91 4.86 -2.35
N GLN A 113 -1.94 5.55 -1.84
CA GLN A 113 -1.75 6.64 -0.88
C GLN A 113 -1.41 6.08 0.50
N LEU A 114 -0.32 6.60 1.06
CA LEU A 114 0.10 6.29 2.41
C LEU A 114 -0.23 7.48 3.32
N LYS A 115 -1.20 7.31 4.20
CA LYS A 115 -1.55 8.29 5.23
C LYS A 115 -0.85 7.92 6.53
N GLY A 116 -0.32 8.90 7.24
CA GLY A 116 0.33 8.68 8.52
C GLY A 116 -0.14 9.67 9.58
N ARG A 117 -0.30 9.20 10.81
CA ARG A 117 -0.66 10.00 11.98
C ARG A 117 0.28 9.71 13.13
N ILE A 118 0.63 10.75 13.89
CA ILE A 118 1.42 10.63 15.12
C ILE A 118 0.49 10.20 16.25
N VAL A 119 0.81 9.10 16.92
CA VAL A 119 -0.03 8.49 17.96
C VAL A 119 0.50 8.79 19.36
N ALA A 120 1.82 9.02 19.50
CA ALA A 120 2.48 9.31 20.76
C ALA A 120 3.53 10.43 20.60
N GLY A 121 3.83 11.13 21.70
CA GLY A 121 4.79 12.24 21.74
C GLY A 121 4.13 13.63 21.77
N PRO A 122 4.94 14.71 21.69
CA PRO A 122 4.47 16.11 21.80
C PRO A 122 3.52 16.53 20.65
N HIS A 123 3.49 15.76 19.57
CA HIS A 123 2.68 16.01 18.38
C HIS A 123 1.56 14.98 18.17
N ALA A 124 1.21 14.20 19.21
CA ALA A 124 0.16 13.19 19.14
C ALA A 124 -1.17 13.76 18.61
N GLY A 125 -1.81 13.01 17.72
CA GLY A 125 -3.07 13.36 17.06
C GLY A 125 -2.92 14.19 15.78
N ARG A 126 -1.71 14.68 15.44
CA ARG A 126 -1.48 15.37 14.17
C ARG A 126 -1.16 14.39 13.04
N ASP A 127 -1.63 14.72 11.85
CA ASP A 127 -1.31 13.99 10.64
C ASP A 127 0.09 14.39 10.12
N LEU A 128 0.85 13.42 9.59
CA LEU A 128 2.19 13.66 9.05
C LEU A 128 2.17 14.63 7.87
N ASP A 129 1.04 14.70 7.15
CA ASP A 129 0.81 15.62 6.03
C ASP A 129 0.94 17.10 6.43
N GLY A 130 0.68 17.43 7.70
CA GLY A 130 0.78 18.79 8.22
C GLY A 130 2.21 19.26 8.49
N PHE A 131 3.21 18.38 8.39
CA PHE A 131 4.61 18.71 8.64
C PHE A 131 5.40 18.81 7.34
N ASP A 132 6.40 19.67 7.36
CA ASP A 132 7.41 19.78 6.31
C ASP A 132 8.53 18.74 6.51
N LEU A 133 9.39 18.59 5.50
CA LEU A 133 10.49 17.62 5.55
C LEU A 133 11.40 17.86 6.78
N ALA A 134 11.67 19.13 7.11
CA ALA A 134 12.52 19.49 8.23
C ALA A 134 11.89 19.11 9.58
N GLY A 135 10.61 19.43 9.79
CA GLY A 135 9.86 19.07 10.99
C GLY A 135 9.74 17.56 11.19
N LEU A 136 9.55 16.80 10.11
CA LEU A 136 9.52 15.32 10.17
C LEU A 136 10.89 14.74 10.54
N LEU A 137 11.99 15.28 10.01
CA LEU A 137 13.35 14.83 10.34
C LEU A 137 13.75 15.18 11.79
N ALA A 138 13.28 16.31 12.32
CA ALA A 138 13.52 16.70 13.71
C ALA A 138 12.88 15.75 14.74
N MET A 139 11.86 14.97 14.34
CA MET A 139 11.18 13.99 15.21
C MET A 139 11.86 12.60 15.23
N VAL A 140 12.72 12.31 14.25
CA VAL A 140 13.52 11.07 14.18
C VAL A 140 14.24 10.72 15.50
N PRO A 141 14.90 11.67 16.23
CA PRO A 141 15.53 11.35 17.51
C PRO A 141 14.58 10.87 18.59
N GLU A 142 13.28 11.22 18.53
CA GLU A 142 12.29 10.78 19.52
C GLU A 142 11.74 9.39 19.22
N PHE A 143 11.74 9.00 17.93
CA PHE A 143 11.16 7.75 17.47
C PHE A 143 12.03 6.51 17.78
N ASP A 144 11.38 5.35 17.75
CA ASP A 144 12.01 4.02 17.79
C ASP A 144 12.33 3.52 16.37
N ALA A 145 13.13 2.45 16.27
CA ALA A 145 13.59 1.93 14.97
C ALA A 145 12.42 1.55 14.04
N GLU A 146 11.34 1.00 14.59
CA GLU A 146 10.13 0.63 13.83
C GLU A 146 9.40 1.87 13.28
N SER A 147 9.19 2.91 14.11
CA SER A 147 8.56 4.16 13.65
C SER A 147 9.45 4.91 12.66
N VAL A 148 10.77 4.85 12.80
CA VAL A 148 11.69 5.44 11.82
C VAL A 148 11.53 4.76 10.46
N ALA A 149 11.52 3.43 10.39
CA ALA A 149 11.32 2.70 9.13
C ALA A 149 9.98 3.05 8.45
N LEU A 150 8.91 3.20 9.25
CA LEU A 150 7.60 3.65 8.75
C LEU A 150 7.64 5.08 8.23
N LEU A 151 8.30 5.99 8.94
CA LEU A 151 8.48 7.38 8.52
C LEU A 151 9.26 7.47 7.19
N GLU A 152 10.30 6.65 7.00
CA GLU A 152 11.04 6.62 5.75
C GLU A 152 10.20 6.19 4.56
N SER A 153 9.38 5.14 4.73
CA SER A 153 8.46 4.68 3.68
C SER A 153 7.48 5.78 3.25
N TYR A 154 7.15 6.68 4.17
CA TYR A 154 6.32 7.85 3.93
C TYR A 154 7.08 9.00 3.27
N LEU A 155 8.28 9.32 3.76
CA LEU A 155 9.15 10.33 3.15
C LEU A 155 9.53 9.97 1.71
N ASP A 156 9.75 8.69 1.41
CA ASP A 156 10.03 8.20 0.05
C ASP A 156 8.93 8.51 -0.95
N ARG A 157 7.69 8.36 -0.52
CA ARG A 157 6.51 8.63 -1.36
C ARG A 157 6.24 10.12 -1.48
N ARG A 158 6.32 10.85 -0.36
CA ARG A 158 5.94 12.26 -0.30
C ARG A 158 7.03 13.19 -0.82
N PHE A 159 8.29 12.85 -0.62
CA PHE A 159 9.42 13.69 -0.96
C PHE A 159 10.52 12.90 -1.71
N PRO A 160 10.31 12.35 -2.91
CA PRO A 160 11.27 11.42 -3.56
C PRO A 160 12.75 11.87 -3.61
N ALA A 161 13.00 13.19 -3.65
CA ALA A 161 14.33 13.79 -3.65
C ALA A 161 14.94 14.00 -2.24
N TRP A 162 14.21 13.69 -1.16
CA TRP A 162 14.67 13.85 0.22
C TRP A 162 15.99 13.10 0.44
N ARG A 163 16.12 11.91 -0.18
CA ARG A 163 17.34 11.10 -0.17
C ARG A 163 18.51 11.76 -0.91
N GLN A 164 18.26 12.27 -2.11
CA GLN A 164 19.29 12.86 -2.97
C GLN A 164 19.93 14.09 -2.33
N ASN A 165 19.14 14.90 -1.62
CA ASN A 165 19.62 16.09 -0.91
C ASN A 165 20.56 15.78 0.27
N ALA A 166 20.72 14.53 0.73
CA ALA A 166 21.81 14.18 1.67
C ALA A 166 22.88 13.26 1.11
N GLN A 167 22.61 12.56 0.00
CA GLN A 167 23.62 11.72 -0.66
C GLN A 167 24.56 12.53 -1.56
N GLY A 168 24.10 13.68 -2.09
CA GLY A 168 24.91 14.57 -2.92
C GLY A 168 26.22 15.05 -2.26
N ASP A 169 26.25 15.12 -0.93
CA ASP A 169 27.41 15.61 -0.18
C ASP A 169 28.31 14.51 0.42
N ALA A 170 27.83 13.27 0.53
CA ALA A 170 28.60 12.15 1.08
C ALA A 170 29.62 11.55 0.07
N ALA A 171 29.29 11.53 -1.22
CA ALA A 171 30.13 10.93 -2.26
C ALA A 171 31.17 11.90 -2.88
N GLY A 172 31.10 13.20 -2.55
CA GLY A 172 31.84 14.26 -3.25
C GLY A 172 33.10 14.79 -2.55
N ARG A 173 33.62 14.13 -1.51
CA ARG A 173 34.77 14.65 -0.76
C ARG A 173 36.11 14.34 -1.42
N GLN A 174 36.35 14.92 -2.61
CA GLN A 174 37.67 15.25 -3.14
C GLN A 174 37.53 16.15 -4.39
N ARG A 175 37.14 17.43 -4.21
CA ARG A 175 37.69 18.60 -4.94
C ARG A 175 36.97 19.90 -4.53
N ARG A 176 37.82 20.87 -4.21
CA ARG A 176 37.62 22.32 -4.00
C ARG A 176 36.28 22.95 -4.44
N ALA A 177 35.69 23.66 -3.46
CA ALA A 177 35.02 24.97 -3.52
C ALA A 177 33.98 25.30 -4.62
N ALA A 178 32.70 25.38 -4.21
CA ALA A 178 31.81 26.56 -4.32
C ALA A 178 30.47 26.26 -3.57
N PRO A 179 29.67 27.27 -3.15
CA PRO A 179 28.57 27.10 -2.21
C PRO A 179 27.22 27.00 -2.95
N SER A 180 26.64 25.82 -2.99
CA SER A 180 25.23 25.62 -3.31
C SER A 180 24.90 24.17 -2.98
N GLY A 181 24.40 23.93 -1.76
CA GLY A 181 23.86 22.63 -1.35
C GLY A 181 24.35 22.07 -0.02
N LYS A 182 25.37 22.65 0.61
CA LYS A 182 25.86 22.18 1.92
C LYS A 182 24.79 22.39 2.99
N MET A 183 24.53 21.35 3.77
CA MET A 183 23.65 21.42 4.93
C MET A 183 23.93 22.67 5.78
N THR A 184 22.88 23.44 6.07
CA THR A 184 22.99 24.67 6.87
C THR A 184 23.22 24.34 8.34
N ALA A 185 23.77 25.28 9.11
CA ALA A 185 23.95 25.06 10.55
C ALA A 185 22.60 24.87 11.23
N GLU A 186 21.58 25.61 10.79
CA GLU A 186 20.20 25.51 11.25
C GLU A 186 19.59 24.13 10.97
N GLU A 187 19.78 23.60 9.76
CA GLU A 187 19.32 22.24 9.40
C GLU A 187 20.08 21.17 10.21
N ALA A 188 21.37 21.37 10.45
CA ALA A 188 22.19 20.44 11.24
C ALA A 188 21.79 20.41 12.73
N TYR A 189 21.45 21.57 13.32
CA TYR A 189 20.89 21.63 14.67
C TYR A 189 19.54 20.90 14.74
N GLN A 190 18.68 21.06 13.73
CA GLN A 190 17.37 20.39 13.68
C GLN A 190 17.50 18.86 13.55
N ILE A 191 18.39 18.38 12.68
CA ILE A 191 18.63 16.93 12.50
C ILE A 191 19.15 16.28 13.79
N LEU A 192 19.97 17.00 14.57
CA LEU A 192 20.45 16.50 15.86
C LEU A 192 19.47 16.75 17.01
N GLY A 193 18.36 17.45 16.79
CA GLY A 193 17.41 17.83 17.83
C GLY A 193 17.99 18.79 18.88
N LEU A 194 18.90 19.67 18.46
CA LEU A 194 19.61 20.61 19.33
C LEU A 194 19.19 22.05 19.07
N GLN A 195 19.29 22.90 20.09
CA GLN A 195 19.09 24.34 19.91
C GLN A 195 20.32 25.00 19.25
N PRO A 196 20.12 26.07 18.46
CA PRO A 196 21.24 26.85 17.93
C PRO A 196 22.16 27.32 19.04
N GLY A 197 23.47 27.07 18.89
CA GLY A 197 24.48 27.41 19.90
C GLY A 197 24.80 26.30 20.90
N ALA A 198 24.23 25.09 20.74
CA ALA A 198 24.60 23.94 21.57
C ALA A 198 26.10 23.64 21.51
N GLY A 199 26.68 23.24 22.64
CA GLY A 199 28.12 22.99 22.77
C GLY A 199 28.58 21.71 22.08
N ARG A 200 29.89 21.58 21.87
CA ARG A 200 30.50 20.36 21.27
C ARG A 200 30.13 19.07 21.98
N ASP A 201 29.99 19.12 23.29
CA ASP A 201 29.62 17.95 24.09
C ASP A 201 28.16 17.54 23.85
N ASP A 202 27.26 18.52 23.70
CA ASP A 202 25.84 18.28 23.38
C ASP A 202 25.69 17.67 22.00
N ILE A 203 26.43 18.20 21.01
CA ILE A 203 26.50 17.69 19.64
C ILE A 203 26.96 16.23 19.63
N SER A 204 28.00 15.90 20.40
CA SER A 204 28.55 14.54 20.47
C SER A 204 27.61 13.56 21.16
N ARG A 205 26.87 13.99 22.19
CA ARG A 205 25.88 13.15 22.89
C ARG A 205 24.66 12.88 22.01
N ALA A 206 24.11 13.91 21.36
CA ALA A 206 22.99 13.78 20.44
C ALA A 206 23.32 12.82 19.28
N HIS A 207 24.50 13.00 18.68
CA HIS A 207 25.00 12.12 17.61
C HIS A 207 25.07 10.65 18.02
N LYS A 208 25.65 10.34 19.19
CA LYS A 208 25.75 8.95 19.68
C LYS A 208 24.39 8.33 19.93
N SER A 209 23.44 9.10 20.48
CA SER A 209 22.07 8.64 20.73
C SER A 209 21.35 8.28 19.42
N LEU A 210 21.42 9.18 18.43
CA LEU A 210 20.85 8.98 17.10
C LEU A 210 21.50 7.80 16.36
N MET A 211 22.84 7.69 16.37
CA MET A 211 23.53 6.57 15.73
C MET A 211 23.15 5.21 16.32
N LYS A 212 22.89 5.14 17.63
CA LYS A 212 22.47 3.89 18.28
C LYS A 212 21.11 3.41 17.77
N LYS A 213 20.19 4.35 17.50
CA LYS A 213 18.83 4.06 16.99
C LYS A 213 18.81 3.78 15.48
N LEU A 214 19.68 4.46 14.74
CA LEU A 214 19.77 4.35 13.28
C LEU A 214 20.74 3.27 12.82
N HIS A 215 21.35 2.51 13.74
CA HIS A 215 22.34 1.50 13.39
C HIS A 215 21.71 0.41 12.51
N PRO A 216 22.33 0.06 11.37
CA PRO A 216 21.79 -0.95 10.44
C PRO A 216 21.60 -2.32 11.09
N ASP A 217 22.42 -2.65 12.10
CA ASP A 217 22.32 -3.92 12.84
C ASP A 217 21.03 -4.06 13.68
N GLN A 218 20.28 -2.97 13.90
CA GLN A 218 19.00 -2.97 14.64
C GLN A 218 17.80 -2.63 13.74
N GLY A 219 17.96 -2.77 12.42
CA GLY A 219 16.92 -2.38 11.45
C GLY A 219 16.86 -0.86 11.21
N GLY A 220 17.88 -0.13 11.64
CA GLY A 220 17.99 1.31 11.42
C GLY A 220 18.43 1.67 10.00
N SER A 221 18.16 2.91 9.61
CA SER A 221 18.43 3.39 8.25
C SER A 221 19.87 3.83 8.05
N THR A 222 20.55 3.19 7.09
CA THR A 222 21.88 3.59 6.60
C THR A 222 21.88 5.01 6.03
N TYR A 223 20.77 5.43 5.43
CA TYR A 223 20.63 6.76 4.85
C TYR A 223 20.50 7.85 5.92
N LEU A 224 19.61 7.67 6.90
CA LEU A 224 19.48 8.62 8.01
C LEU A 224 20.75 8.67 8.85
N ALA A 225 21.44 7.54 8.99
CA ALA A 225 22.74 7.50 9.66
C ALA A 225 23.79 8.38 8.96
N ALA A 226 23.85 8.35 7.62
CA ALA A 226 24.72 9.23 6.86
C ALA A 226 24.38 10.72 7.08
N ARG A 227 23.09 11.08 7.08
CA ARG A 227 22.63 12.47 7.27
C ARG A 227 22.91 13.00 8.67
N VAL A 228 22.78 12.16 9.69
CA VAL A 228 23.16 12.53 11.08
C VAL A 228 24.68 12.71 11.23
N ASN A 229 25.50 11.94 10.50
CA ASN A 229 26.95 12.16 10.46
C ASN A 229 27.29 13.52 9.82
N GLU A 230 26.62 13.86 8.72
CA GLU A 230 26.78 15.16 8.05
C GLU A 230 26.40 16.35 8.95
N ALA A 231 25.35 16.19 9.78
CA ALA A 231 24.93 17.21 10.74
C ALA A 231 26.01 17.51 11.76
N LYS A 232 26.58 16.46 12.35
CA LYS A 232 27.70 16.60 13.29
C LYS A 232 28.89 17.30 12.63
N ASP A 233 29.28 16.87 11.43
CA ASP A 233 30.43 17.44 10.71
C ASP A 233 30.23 18.92 10.39
N THR A 234 29.00 19.32 10.08
CA THR A 234 28.63 20.72 9.80
C THR A 234 28.73 21.57 11.04
N LEU A 235 28.12 21.16 12.16
CA LEU A 235 28.18 21.92 13.41
C LEU A 235 29.61 22.00 13.99
N LEU A 236 30.38 20.92 13.89
CA LEU A 236 31.78 20.92 14.33
C LEU A 236 32.67 21.82 13.48
N ARG A 237 32.34 22.01 12.18
CA ARG A 237 33.04 22.97 11.32
C ARG A 237 32.72 24.40 11.73
N THR A 238 31.45 24.70 11.99
CA THR A 238 31.00 26.03 12.41
C THR A 238 31.56 26.44 13.77
N HIS A 239 31.77 25.50 14.70
CA HIS A 239 32.39 25.77 16.01
C HIS A 239 33.92 25.93 15.97
N ASN A 240 34.58 25.59 14.85
CA ASN A 240 36.03 25.64 14.68
C ASN A 240 36.50 26.85 13.83
N GLY A 241 35.58 27.65 13.30
CA GLY A 241 35.86 28.84 12.48
C GLY A 241 35.46 30.11 13.21
#